data_AF-A0AAQ0QA41-F1
#
_entry.id   AF-A0AAQ0QA41-F1
#
_cell.length_a   1.000
_cell.length_b   1.000
_cell.length_c   1.000
_cell.angle_alpha   90.00
_cell.angle_beta   90.00
_cell.angle_gamma   90.00
#
_symmetry.space_group_name_H-M   'P 1'
#
loop_
_entity.id
_entity.type
_entity.pdbx_description
1 polymer ?
#
loop_
_entity_poly.entity_id
_entity_poly.type
_entity_poly.pdbx_seq_one_letter_code
_entity_poly.pdbx_strand_id
1 'polypeptide(L)'
;MYINKLTASERIVIRANEDHKHYLKSLPLHHSQRLIEDYGEYADFELYLSPTYDFIMKLHHIGAMIEVISPASLRKEMKGWISDIYELYKND
;
A
#
# COMPACT_ATOMS: atom_id res chain seq x y z
N MET A 1 0.67 -20.97 6.09
CA MET A 1 -0.26 -20.97 4.95
C MET A 1 -1.21 -19.80 5.17
N TYR A 2 -0.98 -18.66 4.52
CA TYR A 2 -1.85 -17.49 4.68
C TYR A 2 -3.19 -17.83 4.05
N ILE A 3 -4.23 -17.89 4.88
CA ILE A 3 -5.60 -18.00 4.39
C ILE A 3 -5.87 -16.69 3.67
N ASN A 4 -6.24 -16.75 2.39
CA ASN A 4 -6.85 -15.62 1.69
C ASN A 4 -8.08 -15.22 2.49
N LYS A 5 -7.92 -14.28 3.42
CA LYS A 5 -9.01 -13.77 4.21
C LYS A 5 -9.87 -13.00 3.22
N LEU A 6 -11.04 -13.56 2.89
CA LEU A 6 -12.04 -12.88 2.08
C LEU A 6 -12.51 -11.66 2.89
N THR A 7 -11.83 -10.52 2.69
CA THR A 7 -12.21 -9.25 3.26
C THR A 7 -13.18 -8.55 2.33
N ALA A 8 -14.18 -7.87 2.88
CA ALA A 8 -15.05 -7.03 2.07
C ALA A 8 -14.22 -5.91 1.42
N SER A 9 -14.66 -5.45 0.24
CA SER A 9 -14.05 -4.27 -0.37
C SER A 9 -14.22 -3.07 0.55
N GLU A 10 -13.15 -2.29 0.69
CA GLU A 10 -13.14 -1.08 1.51
C GLU A 10 -12.36 0.03 0.82
N ARG A 11 -12.53 1.27 1.30
CA ARG A 11 -11.79 2.41 0.81
C ARG A 11 -10.39 2.40 1.43
N ILE A 12 -9.37 2.29 0.58
CA ILE A 12 -7.97 2.32 0.93
C ILE A 12 -7.39 3.64 0.44
N VAL A 13 -6.63 4.32 1.29
CA VAL A 13 -5.87 5.52 0.92
C VAL A 13 -4.39 5.19 1.03
N ILE A 14 -3.68 5.40 -0.06
CA ILE A 14 -2.23 5.26 -0.14
C ILE A 14 -1.59 6.62 -0.42
N ARG A 15 -0.37 6.80 0.06
CA ARG A 15 0.51 7.91 -0.27
C ARG A 15 1.67 7.38 -1.10
N ALA A 16 1.93 8.02 -2.23
CA ALA A 16 3.16 7.80 -2.98
C ALA A 16 4.05 9.04 -2.86
N ASN A 17 5.34 8.82 -2.67
CA ASN A 17 6.33 9.89 -2.65
C ASN A 17 6.50 10.56 -4.03
N GLU A 18 7.36 11.57 -4.11
CA GLU A 18 7.66 12.31 -5.34
C GLU A 18 8.04 11.39 -6.50
N ASP A 19 8.90 10.40 -6.26
CA ASP A 19 9.38 9.49 -7.29
C ASP A 19 8.26 8.60 -7.87
N HIS A 20 7.36 8.12 -7.01
CA HIS A 20 6.39 7.10 -7.39
C HIS A 20 5.00 7.65 -7.74
N LYS A 21 4.66 8.88 -7.35
CA LYS A 21 3.36 9.48 -7.70
C LYS A 21 3.16 9.58 -9.21
N HIS A 22 4.21 9.87 -9.98
CA HIS A 22 4.14 9.97 -11.44
C HIS A 22 3.86 8.61 -12.08
N TYR A 23 4.47 7.55 -11.54
CA TYR A 23 4.19 6.18 -11.94
C TYR A 23 2.72 5.84 -11.69
N LEU A 24 2.19 6.08 -10.49
CA LEU A 24 0.79 5.79 -10.16
C LEU A 24 -0.23 6.58 -10.99
N LYS A 25 0.10 7.80 -11.42
CA LYS A 25 -0.74 8.57 -12.36
C LYS A 25 -0.79 7.94 -13.75
N SER A 26 0.32 7.35 -14.21
CA SER A 26 0.42 6.74 -15.54
C SER A 26 -0.09 5.29 -15.58
N LEU A 27 0.17 4.52 -14.53
CA LEU A 27 -0.14 3.10 -14.42
C LEU A 27 -0.82 2.81 -13.06
N PRO A 28 -2.15 2.91 -13.00
CA PRO A 28 -2.91 2.68 -11.79
C PRO A 28 -2.72 1.26 -11.24
N LEU A 29 -2.66 1.12 -9.90
CA LEU A 29 -2.56 -0.20 -9.26
C LEU A 29 -3.82 -1.04 -9.44
N HIS A 30 -4.97 -0.39 -9.59
CA HIS A 30 -6.30 -0.97 -9.74
C HIS A 30 -7.22 0.02 -10.46
N HIS A 31 -8.26 -0.47 -11.14
CA HIS A 31 -9.18 0.36 -11.93
C HIS A 31 -9.97 1.38 -11.11
N SER A 32 -10.16 1.14 -9.80
CA SER A 32 -10.84 2.08 -8.90
C SER A 32 -9.92 3.17 -8.35
N GLN A 33 -8.63 3.17 -8.70
CA GLN A 33 -7.68 4.17 -8.22
C GLN A 33 -8.06 5.57 -8.71
N ARG A 34 -8.05 6.54 -7.79
CA ARG A 34 -8.24 7.97 -8.09
C ARG A 34 -7.24 8.81 -7.31
N LEU A 35 -6.71 9.86 -7.94
CA LEU A 35 -5.94 10.89 -7.25
C LEU A 35 -6.87 11.66 -6.32
N ILE A 36 -6.50 11.78 -5.05
CA ILE A 36 -7.19 12.65 -4.09
C ILE A 36 -6.61 14.06 -4.21
N GLU A 37 -5.29 14.18 -4.04
CA GLU A 37 -4.56 15.45 -4.06
C GLU A 37 -3.07 15.22 -4.35
N ASP A 38 -2.43 16.16 -5.04
CA ASP A 38 -0.98 16.22 -5.25
C ASP A 38 -0.38 17.38 -4.45
N TYR A 39 0.45 17.05 -3.47
CA TYR A 39 1.05 18.00 -2.54
C TYR A 39 2.46 18.44 -2.96
N GLY A 40 2.90 18.12 -4.18
CA GLY A 40 4.26 18.42 -4.65
C GLY A 40 5.23 17.30 -4.27
N GLU A 41 5.56 17.13 -3.00
CA GLU A 41 6.54 16.10 -2.56
C GLU A 41 5.94 14.69 -2.46
N TYR A 42 4.60 14.59 -2.47
CA TYR A 42 3.87 13.33 -2.47
C TYR A 42 2.47 13.54 -3.04
N ALA A 43 1.77 12.44 -3.35
CA ALA A 43 0.36 12.48 -3.69
C ALA A 43 -0.40 11.36 -2.99
N ASP A 44 -1.63 11.66 -2.60
CA ASP A 44 -2.53 10.70 -1.98
C ASP A 44 -3.53 10.17 -3.03
N PHE A 45 -3.73 8.86 -3.03
CA PHE A 45 -4.64 8.18 -3.94
C PHE A 45 -5.62 7.33 -3.14
N GLU A 46 -6.87 7.28 -3.58
CA GLU A 46 -7.84 6.32 -3.06
C GLU A 46 -8.02 5.14 -4.01
N LEU A 47 -8.28 3.97 -3.44
CA LEU A 47 -8.73 2.78 -4.15
C LEU A 47 -9.92 2.18 -3.38
N TYR A 48 -10.80 1.49 -4.11
CA TYR A 48 -11.88 0.70 -3.53
C TYR A 48 -11.73 -0.76 -3.96
N LEU A 49 -11.24 -1.61 -3.05
CA LEU A 49 -11.02 -3.04 -3.25
C LEU A 49 -10.88 -3.77 -1.91
N SER A 50 -10.92 -5.10 -1.95
CA SER A 50 -10.54 -5.94 -0.81
C SER A 50 -9.02 -5.96 -0.65
N PRO A 51 -8.46 -5.73 0.56
CA PRO A 51 -7.02 -5.86 0.81
C PRO A 51 -6.62 -7.34 0.85
N THR A 52 -6.58 -7.98 -0.32
CA THR A 52 -6.14 -9.37 -0.47
C THR A 52 -4.62 -9.49 -0.29
N TYR A 53 -4.15 -10.72 -0.09
CA TYR A 53 -2.72 -11.01 0.02
C TYR A 53 -1.92 -10.46 -1.18
N ASP A 54 -2.39 -10.68 -2.41
CA ASP A 54 -1.71 -10.20 -3.62
C ASP A 54 -1.61 -8.67 -3.67
N PHE A 55 -2.64 -7.97 -3.19
CA PHE A 55 -2.60 -6.51 -3.09
C PHE A 55 -1.59 -6.04 -2.04
N ILE A 56 -1.59 -6.67 -0.86
CA ILE A 56 -0.64 -6.38 0.22
C ILE A 56 0.81 -6.63 -0.27
N MET A 57 1.06 -7.76 -0.93
CA MET A 57 2.37 -8.06 -1.53
C MET A 57 2.76 -7.06 -2.61
N LYS A 58 1.82 -6.61 -3.44
CA LYS A 58 2.06 -5.56 -4.45
C LYS A 58 2.49 -4.24 -3.79
N LEU A 59 1.88 -3.86 -2.66
CA LEU A 59 2.31 -2.68 -1.90
C LEU A 59 3.71 -2.86 -1.31
N HIS A 60 4.01 -4.02 -0.72
CA HIS A 60 5.36 -4.30 -0.20
C HIS A 60 6.44 -4.29 -1.29
N HIS A 61 6.13 -4.77 -2.49
CA HIS A 61 7.06 -4.78 -3.62
C HIS A 61 7.52 -3.37 -4.02
N ILE A 62 6.65 -2.36 -3.85
CA ILE A 62 6.99 -0.94 -4.13
C ILE A 62 7.95 -0.38 -3.06
N GLY A 63 8.00 -0.99 -1.88
CA GLY A 63 8.94 -0.62 -0.81
C GLY A 63 8.63 0.76 -0.21
N ALA A 64 9.70 1.50 0.14
CA ALA A 64 9.61 2.78 0.84
C ALA A 64 8.98 3.94 0.02
N MET A 65 8.58 3.68 -1.23
CA MET A 65 7.94 4.66 -2.11
C MET A 65 6.42 4.75 -1.91
N ILE A 66 5.82 3.82 -1.15
CA ILE A 66 4.37 3.79 -0.90
C ILE A 66 4.07 3.59 0.59
N GLU A 67 3.02 4.26 1.06
CA GLU A 67 2.57 4.18 2.44
C GLU A 67 1.04 4.03 2.47
N VAL A 68 0.52 3.10 3.29
CA VAL A 68 -0.92 3.01 3.55
C VAL A 68 -1.32 4.03 4.60
N ILE A 69 -2.13 5.01 4.23
CA ILE A 69 -2.68 6.03 5.14
C ILE A 69 -3.93 5.50 5.86
N SER A 70 -4.81 4.80 5.14
CA SER A 70 -5.99 4.14 5.70
C SER A 70 -6.39 2.91 4.88
N PRO A 71 -7.08 1.91 5.47
CA PRO A 71 -7.52 1.82 6.87
C PRO A 71 -6.36 1.51 7.83
N ALA A 72 -6.58 1.79 9.13
CA ALA A 72 -5.58 1.53 10.17
C ALA A 72 -5.26 0.03 10.32
N SER A 73 -6.22 -0.85 10.03
CA SER A 73 -6.04 -2.30 10.00
C SER A 73 -4.98 -2.71 8.98
N LEU A 74 -5.12 -2.27 7.73
CA LEU A 74 -4.17 -2.56 6.66
C LEU A 74 -2.79 -1.94 6.96
N ARG A 75 -2.75 -0.71 7.47
CA ARG A 75 -1.49 -0.07 7.90
C ARG A 75 -0.78 -0.89 8.98
N LYS A 76 -1.52 -1.43 9.95
CA LYS A 76 -0.97 -2.31 10.98
C LYS A 76 -0.45 -3.63 10.40
N GLU A 77 -1.16 -4.19 9.43
CA GLU A 77 -0.73 -5.40 8.72
C GLU A 77 0.58 -5.18 7.97
N MET A 78 0.69 -4.11 7.17
CA MET A 78 1.93 -3.71 6.49
C MET A 78 3.10 -3.58 7.48
N LYS A 79 2.88 -2.93 8.62
CA LYS A 79 3.91 -2.77 9.67
C LYS A 79 4.35 -4.12 10.25
N GLY A 80 3.42 -5.07 10.42
CA GLY A 80 3.72 -6.42 10.89
C GLY A 80 4.72 -7.12 9.98
N TRP A 81 4.42 -7.18 8.68
CA TRP A 81 5.30 -7.77 7.67
C TRP A 81 6.68 -7.10 7.61
N ILE A 82 6.73 -5.76 7.68
CA ILE A 82 8.02 -5.03 7.71
C ILE A 82 8.82 -5.38 8.96
N SER A 83 8.15 -5.50 10.12
CA SER A 83 8.81 -5.92 11.36
C SER A 83 9.36 -7.34 11.24
N ASP A 84 8.58 -8.27 10.67
CA ASP A 84 9.02 -9.66 10.47
C ASP A 84 10.25 -9.71 9.55
N ILE A 85 10.26 -8.92 8.46
CA ILE A 85 11.41 -8.80 7.55
C ILE A 85 12.61 -8.20 8.29
N TYR A 86 12.43 -7.13 9.06
CA TYR A 86 13.50 -6.49 9.82
C TYR A 86 14.16 -7.47 10.80
N GLU A 87 13.36 -8.27 11.50
CA GLU A 87 13.87 -9.26 12.47
C GLU A 87 14.75 -10.34 11.83
N LEU A 88 14.62 -10.61 10.52
CA LEU A 88 15.50 -11.54 9.81
C LEU A 88 16.93 -11.02 9.66
N TYR A 89 17.10 -9.70 9.55
CA TYR A 89 18.38 -9.04 9.28
C TYR A 89 18.92 -8.24 10.47
N LYS A 90 18.20 -8.22 11.60
CA LYS A 90 18.52 -7.34 12.76
C LYS A 90 19.87 -7.61 13.41
N ASN A 91 20.43 -8.80 13.21
CA ASN A 91 21.65 -9.28 13.88
C ASN A 91 22.85 -9.37 12.91
N ASP A 92 22.67 -8.96 11.66
CA ASP A 92 23.76 -8.77 10.70
C ASP A 92 24.36 -7.36 10.87
#